data_AF-A0A353QI63-F1
#
_entry.id   AF-A0A353QI63-F1
#
_cell.length_a   1.000
_cell.length_b   1.000
_cell.length_c   1.000
_cell.angle_alpha   90.00
_cell.angle_beta   90.00
_cell.angle_gamma   90.00
#
_symmetry.space_group_name_H-M   'P 1'
#
loop_
_entity.id
_entity.type
_entity.pdbx_description
1 polymer ?
#
loop_
_entity_poly.entity_id
_entity_poly.type
_entity_poly.pdbx_seq_one_letter_code
_entity_poly.pdbx_strand_id
1 'polypeptide(L)' 'MTQHTKLPILGEKSFRLKGETHQLVTFLNKTLKDRDLIFGLTLDGTNYRIIIYDSSSNDHPEGDSRE' A
#
# COMPACT_ATOMS: atom_id res chain seq x y z
N MET A 1 -20.97 18.65 -16.53
CA MET A 1 -20.56 17.23 -16.54
C MET A 1 -19.12 17.18 -16.09
N THR A 2 -18.88 16.94 -14.81
CA THR A 2 -17.53 16.87 -14.23
C THR A 2 -16.85 15.61 -14.79
N GLN A 3 -15.87 15.81 -15.67
CA GLN A 3 -14.95 14.75 -16.07
C GLN A 3 -14.21 14.31 -14.80
N HIS A 4 -14.69 13.24 -14.18
CA HIS A 4 -13.87 12.48 -13.25
C HIS A 4 -12.77 11.86 -14.09
N THR A 5 -11.64 12.56 -14.17
CA THR A 5 -10.39 12.10 -14.75
C THR A 5 -10.17 10.68 -14.25
N LYS A 6 -10.28 9.68 -15.14
CA LYS A 6 -10.14 8.27 -14.77
C LYS A 6 -8.81 8.12 -14.04
N LEU A 7 -8.86 7.87 -12.73
CA LEU A 7 -7.69 7.56 -11.95
C LEU A 7 -7.04 6.32 -12.60
N PRO A 8 -5.71 6.34 -12.85
CA PRO A 8 -5.04 5.18 -13.43
C PRO A 8 -5.19 4.00 -12.48
N ILE A 9 -5.76 2.90 -13.00
CA ILE A 9 -5.90 1.65 -12.24
C ILE A 9 -4.52 1.06 -12.09
N LEU A 10 -4.06 0.90 -10.84
CA LEU A 10 -2.75 0.33 -10.53
C LEU A 10 -2.80 -1.19 -10.43
N GLY A 11 -3.96 -1.71 -10.03
CA GLY A 11 -4.25 -3.12 -9.99
C GLY A 11 -5.70 -3.33 -9.58
N GLU A 12 -6.32 -4.34 -10.16
CA GLU A 12 -7.65 -4.82 -9.81
C GLU A 12 -7.59 -6.33 -9.56
N LYS A 13 -8.17 -6.79 -8.45
CA LYS A 13 -8.33 -8.22 -8.16
C LYS A 13 -9.63 -8.47 -7.43
N SER A 14 -10.43 -9.38 -7.96
CA SER A 14 -11.66 -9.87 -7.32
C SER A 14 -11.38 -11.17 -6.59
N PHE A 15 -11.80 -11.28 -5.33
CA PHE A 15 -11.68 -12.50 -4.52
C PHE A 15 -12.81 -12.55 -3.48
N ARG A 16 -13.08 -13.74 -2.93
CA ARG A 16 -14.13 -13.92 -1.92
C ARG A 16 -13.50 -13.68 -0.55
N LEU A 17 -14.01 -12.69 0.20
CA LEU A 17 -13.44 -12.27 1.48
C LEU A 17 -13.53 -13.31 2.63
N LYS A 18 -13.89 -14.57 2.36
CA LYS A 18 -13.97 -15.64 3.36
C LYS A 18 -12.58 -16.28 3.57
N GLY A 19 -11.77 -15.66 4.42
CA GLY A 19 -10.48 -16.23 4.88
C GLY A 19 -9.25 -15.89 4.03
N GLU A 20 -9.44 -15.19 2.90
CA GLU A 20 -8.35 -14.87 1.96
C GLU A 20 -7.70 -13.49 2.20
N THR A 21 -7.79 -12.97 3.42
CA THR A 21 -7.24 -11.65 3.81
C THR A 21 -5.75 -11.51 3.49
N HIS A 22 -4.99 -12.61 3.60
CA HIS A 22 -3.58 -12.66 3.21
C HIS A 22 -3.34 -12.43 1.71
N GLN A 23 -4.28 -12.86 0.85
CA GLN A 23 -4.18 -12.64 -0.59
C GLN A 23 -4.41 -11.19 -0.97
N LEU A 24 -5.28 -10.49 -0.23
CA LEU A 24 -5.47 -9.05 -0.37
C LEU A 24 -4.18 -8.30 -0.06
N VAL A 25 -3.57 -8.59 1.09
CA VAL A 25 -2.31 -7.96 1.51
C VAL A 25 -1.19 -8.26 0.52
N THR A 26 -1.10 -9.50 0.04
CA THR A 26 -0.10 -9.91 -0.95
C THR A 26 -0.30 -9.20 -2.28
N PHE A 27 -1.54 -9.11 -2.76
CA PHE A 27 -1.86 -8.42 -3.99
C PHE A 27 -1.50 -6.93 -3.90
N LEU A 28 -1.95 -6.26 -2.84
CA LEU A 28 -1.69 -4.83 -2.66
C LEU A 28 -0.21 -4.53 -2.50
N ASN A 29 0.52 -5.30 -1.69
CA ASN A 29 1.97 -5.11 -1.60
C ASN A 29 2.69 -5.35 -2.93
N LYS A 30 2.29 -6.36 -3.71
CA LYS A 30 2.87 -6.57 -5.05
C LYS A 30 2.59 -5.42 -6.00
N THR A 31 1.36 -4.91 -6.01
CA THR A 31 0.95 -3.78 -6.87
C THR A 31 1.59 -2.46 -6.46
N LEU A 32 1.81 -2.25 -5.16
CA LEU A 32 2.28 -0.99 -4.60
C LEU A 32 3.80 -0.92 -4.44
N LYS A 33 4.51 -2.06 -4.47
CA LYS A 33 5.96 -2.15 -4.34
C LYS A 33 6.71 -1.31 -5.37
N ASP A 34 6.23 -1.26 -6.62
CA ASP A 34 6.86 -0.47 -7.69
C ASP A 34 6.71 1.05 -7.49
N ARG A 35 6.01 1.48 -6.43
CA ARG A 35 5.76 2.89 -6.09
C ARG A 35 6.23 3.25 -4.69
N ASP A 36 7.09 2.41 -4.10
CA ASP A 36 7.56 2.60 -2.74
C ASP A 36 6.43 2.70 -1.71
N LEU A 37 5.29 2.05 -1.97
CA LEU A 37 4.16 2.01 -1.06
C LEU A 37 3.99 0.61 -0.48
N ILE A 38 3.82 0.51 0.84
CA ILE A 38 3.64 -0.76 1.56
C ILE A 38 2.23 -0.79 2.15
N PHE A 39 1.48 -1.86 1.86
CA PHE A 39 0.15 -2.08 2.40
C PHE A 39 0.19 -2.99 3.63
N GLY A 40 -0.32 -2.49 4.75
CA GLY A 40 -0.54 -3.22 5.98
C GLY A 40 -2.02 -3.47 6.25
N LEU A 41 -2.36 -4.66 6.70
CA LEU A 41 -3.68 -4.99 7.22
C LEU A 41 -3.53 -5.66 8.57
N THR A 42 -4.18 -5.10 9.57
CA THR A 42 -4.17 -5.61 10.94
C THR A 42 -5.60 -5.79 11.42
N LEU A 43 -5.80 -6.76 12.31
CA LEU A 43 -7.09 -6.96 12.98
C LEU A 43 -6.95 -6.40 14.39
N ASP A 44 -7.70 -5.34 14.68
CA ASP A 44 -7.75 -4.70 16.00
C ASP A 44 -9.09 -5.06 16.65
N GLY A 45 -9.09 -6.15 17.42
CA GLY A 45 -10.31 -6.75 17.96
C GLY A 45 -11.22 -7.27 16.84
N THR A 46 -12.34 -6.57 16.61
CA THR A 46 -13.30 -6.88 15.55
C THR A 46 -13.14 -6.02 14.30
N ASN A 47 -12.26 -5.01 14.34
CA ASN A 47 -12.12 -4.04 13.27
C ASN A 47 -10.89 -4.34 12.41
N TYR A 48 -11.07 -4.33 11.10
CA TYR A 48 -9.95 -4.35 10.19
C TYR A 48 -9.35 -2.95 10.09
N ARG A 49 -8.08 -2.82 10.45
CA ARG A 49 -7.30 -1.60 10.31
C ARG A 49 -6.36 -1.72 9.12
N ILE A 50 -6.57 -0.85 8.14
CA ILE A 50 -5.75 -0.71 6.94
C ILE A 50 -4.73 0.40 7.17
N ILE A 51 -3.48 0.16 6.77
CA ILE A 51 -2.38 1.12 6.85
C ILE A 51 -1.64 1.12 5.51
N ILE A 52 -1.31 2.29 4.99
CA ILE A 52 -0.45 2.44 3.81
C ILE A 52 0.77 3.23 4.25
N TYR A 53 1.96 2.64 4.12
CA TYR A 53 3.22 3.28 4.43
C TYR A 53 3.85 3.81 3.14
N ASP A 54 4.46 4.98 3.24
CA ASP A 54 5.38 5.52 2.24
C ASP A 54 6.80 5.06 2.60
N SER A 55 7.37 4.18 1.78
CA SER A 55 8.73 3.67 1.90
C SER A 55 9.76 4.61 1.23
N SER A 56 9.30 5.55 0.41
CA SER A 56 10.12 6.59 -0.23
C SER A 56 10.75 7.54 0.79
N SER A 57 10.11 7.68 1.97
CA SER A 57 10.55 8.59 3.04
C SER A 57 11.65 8.04 3.95
N ASN A 58 12.23 6.87 3.63
CA ASN A 58 13.35 6.30 4.41
C ASN A 58 14.74 6.57 3.78
N ASP A 59 14.82 7.52 2.85
CA ASP A 59 16.10 8.07 2.39
C ASP A 59 16.71 8.86 3.55
N HIS A 60 17.66 8.22 4.22
CA HIS A 60 18.47 8.83 5.25
C HIS A 60 19.18 10.03 4.63
N PRO A 61 19.08 11.27 5.16
CA PRO A 61 20.10 12.25 4.89
C PRO A 61 21.33 11.77 5.64
N GLU A 62 22.13 10.91 5.02
CA GLU A 62 23.50 10.70 5.45
C GLU A 62 24.16 12.07 5.43
N GLY A 63 24.35 12.61 6.63
CA GLY A 63 25.08 13.83 6.84
C GLY A 63 26.51 13.61 6.37
N ASP A 64 26.79 14.06 5.15
CA ASP A 64 28.15 14.35 4.73
C ASP A 64 28.57 15.66 5.42
N SER A 65 28.91 15.54 6.70
CA SER A 65 29.80 16.48 7.37
C SER A 65 31.18 15.83 7.41
N ARG A 66 31.93 16.02 6.32
CA ARG A 66 33.38 15.82 6.33
C ARG A 66 34.08 17.07 5.82
N GLU A 67 34.64 17.75 6.82
CA GLU A 67 35.91 18.50 6.87
C GLU A 67 36.14 19.68 5.90
#